data_AF-A0A2T0Q8R6-F1
#
_entry.id   AF-A0A2T0Q8R6-F1
#
_cell.length_a   1.000
_cell.length_b   1.000
_cell.length_c   1.000
_cell.angle_alpha   90.00
_cell.angle_beta   90.00
_cell.angle_gamma   90.00
#
_symmetry.space_group_name_H-M   'P 1'
#
loop_
_entity.id
_entity.type
_entity.pdbx_description
1 polymer ?
#
loop_
_entity_poly.entity_id
_entity_poly.type
_entity_poly.pdbx_seq_one_letter_code
_entity_poly.pdbx_strand_id
1 'polypeptide(L)'
;MATPASKTSKRKWPAIVIVVVTLLLLVYVIRQWDRTPRTDDAYVYADTIDVVPEVNGRIVELAVRDNQAVKQGDLLFRIDPRPYQDALARGNASLVAL
;
A
#
# COMPACT_ATOMS: atom_id res chain seq x y z
N MET A 1 -32.60 79.03 -22.59
CA MET A 1 -33.48 78.12 -21.83
C MET A 1 -32.80 76.76 -21.80
N ALA A 2 -32.20 76.40 -20.66
CA ALA A 2 -31.43 75.15 -20.50
C ALA A 2 -32.30 74.09 -19.81
N THR A 3 -32.40 72.90 -20.40
CA THR A 3 -33.10 71.75 -19.81
C THR A 3 -32.07 70.81 -19.16
N PRO A 4 -32.28 70.35 -17.91
CA PRO A 4 -31.24 69.68 -17.13
C PRO A 4 -31.02 68.23 -17.55
N ALA A 5 -29.74 67.84 -17.69
CA ALA A 5 -29.32 66.48 -17.95
C ALA A 5 -29.58 65.57 -16.74
N SER A 6 -30.37 64.51 -16.93
CA SER A 6 -30.68 63.51 -15.91
C SER A 6 -29.43 62.70 -15.56
N LYS A 7 -28.83 62.95 -14.39
CA LYS A 7 -27.80 62.09 -13.79
C LYS A 7 -28.45 60.77 -13.36
N THR A 8 -28.36 59.74 -14.20
CA THR A 8 -28.72 58.37 -13.81
C THR A 8 -27.74 57.88 -12.75
N SER A 9 -28.21 57.80 -11.51
CA SER A 9 -27.47 57.28 -10.36
C SER A 9 -26.91 55.90 -10.68
N LYS A 10 -25.58 55.77 -10.67
CA LYS A 10 -24.86 54.52 -10.94
C LYS A 10 -25.12 53.55 -9.79
N ARG A 11 -26.23 52.81 -9.86
CA ARG A 11 -26.61 51.78 -8.89
C ARG A 11 -25.48 50.76 -8.83
N LYS A 12 -24.75 50.70 -7.71
CA LYS A 12 -23.55 49.84 -7.52
C LYS A 12 -23.88 48.36 -7.30
N TRP A 13 -25.16 48.02 -7.29
CA TRP A 13 -25.70 46.66 -7.10
C TRP A 13 -25.14 45.58 -8.04
N PRO A 14 -25.02 45.78 -9.37
CA PRO A 14 -24.44 44.75 -10.24
C PRO A 14 -22.96 44.48 -9.91
N ALA A 15 -22.21 45.50 -9.45
CA ALA A 15 -20.84 45.31 -9.01
C ALA A 15 -20.77 44.47 -7.71
N ILE A 16 -21.69 44.67 -6.77
CA ILE A 16 -21.79 43.87 -5.54
C ILE A 16 -22.12 42.42 -5.86
N VAL A 17 -23.07 42.17 -6.78
CA VAL A 17 -23.44 40.81 -7.20
C VAL A 17 -22.24 40.09 -7.81
N ILE A 18 -21.48 40.75 -8.68
CA ILE A 18 -20.27 40.17 -9.28
C ILE A 18 -19.25 39.80 -8.20
N VAL A 19 -19.00 40.68 -7.22
CA VAL A 19 -18.06 40.40 -6.13
C VAL A 19 -18.51 39.20 -5.30
N VAL A 20 -19.80 39.11 -4.97
CA VAL A 20 -20.36 37.99 -4.20
C VAL A 20 -20.25 36.68 -4.99
N VAL A 21 -20.58 36.68 -6.28
CA VAL A 21 -20.46 35.48 -7.14
C VAL A 21 -19.01 35.03 -7.25
N THR A 22 -18.07 35.96 -7.44
CA THR A 22 -16.63 35.64 -7.46
C THR A 22 -16.17 35.02 -6.15
N LEU A 23 -16.61 35.56 -5.01
CA LEU A 23 -16.32 35.00 -3.68
C LEU A 23 -16.91 33.59 -3.52
N LEU A 24 -18.14 33.36 -3.96
CA LEU A 24 -18.78 32.04 -3.88
C LEU A 24 -18.07 31.00 -4.76
N LEU A 25 -17.67 31.37 -5.98
CA LEU A 25 -16.90 30.50 -6.87
C LEU A 25 -15.52 30.19 -6.31
N LEU A 26 -14.84 31.19 -5.73
CA LEU A 26 -13.55 31.01 -5.05
C LEU A 26 -13.68 29.98 -3.92
N VAL A 27 -14.67 30.17 -3.03
CA VAL A 27 -14.92 29.25 -1.90
C VAL A 27 -15.25 27.84 -2.41
N TYR A 28 -16.04 27.72 -3.48
CA TYR A 28 -16.39 26.43 -4.07
C TYR A 28 -15.16 25.69 -4.62
N VAL A 29 -14.29 26.38 -5.36
CA VAL A 29 -13.06 25.80 -5.93
C VAL A 29 -12.10 25.35 -4.83
N ILE A 30 -11.88 26.18 -3.81
CA ILE A 30 -11.02 25.84 -2.66
C ILE A 30 -11.55 24.57 -1.97
N ARG A 31 -12.86 24.51 -1.67
CA ARG A 31 -13.47 23.33 -1.04
C ARG A 31 -13.39 22.07 -1.90
N GLN A 32 -13.36 22.21 -3.22
CA GLN A 32 -13.25 21.08 -4.13
C GLN A 32 -11.83 20.52 -4.21
N TRP A 33 -10.80 21.39 -4.15
CA TRP A 33 -9.40 20.98 -4.19
C TRP A 33 -8.99 20.18 -2.93
N ASP A 34 -9.54 20.52 -1.76
CA ASP A 34 -9.23 19.82 -0.50
C ASP A 34 -9.78 18.38 -0.42
N ARG A 35 -10.72 17.99 -1.27
CA ARG A 35 -11.39 16.67 -1.16
C ARG A 35 -10.60 15.52 -1.78
N THR A 36 -9.56 15.78 -2.54
CA THR A 36 -8.78 14.71 -3.19
C THR A 36 -7.30 15.07 -3.17
N PRO A 37 -6.64 14.94 -2.01
CA PRO A 37 -5.19 15.06 -1.93
C PRO A 37 -4.58 13.95 -2.79
N ARG A 38 -4.04 14.31 -3.96
CA ARG A 38 -3.31 13.42 -4.85
C ARG A 38 -1.85 13.46 -4.42
N THR A 39 -1.35 12.37 -3.85
CA THR A 39 0.08 12.18 -3.61
C THR A 39 0.59 11.17 -4.62
N ASP A 40 1.70 11.47 -5.29
CA ASP A 40 2.43 10.49 -6.11
C ASP A 40 3.43 9.69 -5.22
N ASP A 41 3.62 10.10 -3.96
CA ASP A 41 4.45 9.41 -2.97
C ASP A 41 3.57 8.52 -2.07
N ALA A 42 3.31 7.31 -2.53
CA ALA A 42 2.65 6.26 -1.73
C ALA A 42 3.55 5.02 -1.65
N TYR A 43 3.94 4.64 -0.44
CA TYR A 43 4.72 3.44 -0.17
C TYR A 43 3.83 2.38 0.50
N VAL A 44 3.89 1.15 -0.01
CA VAL A 44 3.25 0.00 0.60
C VAL A 44 4.26 -0.70 1.49
N TYR A 45 3.97 -0.80 2.77
CA TYR A 45 4.74 -1.61 3.72
C TYR A 45 4.11 -3.00 3.82
N ALA A 46 4.95 -4.03 3.77
CA ALA A 46 4.56 -5.40 4.05
C ALA A 46 5.51 -5.96 5.11
N ASP A 47 4.95 -6.53 6.17
CA ASP A 47 5.74 -7.24 7.17
C ASP A 47 6.33 -8.49 6.51
N THR A 48 7.65 -8.57 6.47
CA THR A 48 8.38 -9.69 5.88
C THR A 48 9.08 -10.46 6.99
N ILE A 49 9.01 -11.80 6.93
CA ILE A 49 9.75 -12.69 7.82
C ILE A 49 10.67 -13.59 6.99
N ASP A 50 11.88 -13.80 7.48
CA ASP A 50 12.81 -14.74 6.87
C ASP A 50 12.53 -16.16 7.40
N VAL A 51 12.28 -17.10 6.49
CA VAL A 51 12.08 -18.51 6.83
C VAL A 51 13.38 -19.26 6.60
N VAL A 52 13.99 -19.73 7.68
CA VAL A 52 15.25 -20.49 7.65
C VAL A 52 15.01 -21.92 8.14
N PRO A 53 15.69 -22.92 7.54
CA PRO A 53 15.64 -24.28 8.07
C PRO A 53 16.40 -24.39 9.38
N GLU A 54 15.90 -25.24 10.28
CA GLU A 54 16.58 -25.57 11.54
C GLU A 54 17.83 -26.42 11.34
N VAL A 55 17.98 -27.04 10.16
CA VAL A 55 19.02 -28.03 9.87
C VAL A 55 19.78 -27.69 8.60
N ASN A 56 21.09 -27.97 8.60
CA ASN A 56 21.98 -27.70 7.47
C ASN A 56 21.94 -28.82 6.42
N GLY A 57 21.55 -28.54 5.19
CA GLY A 57 21.65 -29.53 4.12
C GLY A 57 21.40 -28.97 2.73
N ARG A 58 21.58 -29.82 1.72
CA ARG A 58 21.30 -29.47 0.33
C ARG A 58 19.79 -29.44 0.10
N ILE A 59 19.30 -28.37 -0.52
CA ILE A 59 17.92 -28.29 -1.00
C ILE A 59 17.77 -29.21 -2.21
N VAL A 60 16.85 -30.17 -2.14
CA VAL A 60 16.55 -31.13 -3.22
C VAL A 60 15.32 -30.74 -4.03
N GLU A 61 14.45 -29.91 -3.45
CA GLU A 61 13.20 -29.49 -4.08
C GLU A 61 12.77 -28.12 -3.57
N LEU A 62 12.29 -27.28 -4.48
CA LEU A 62 11.67 -25.99 -4.19
C LEU A 62 10.23 -26.07 -4.70
N ALA A 63 9.27 -26.17 -3.79
CA ALA A 63 7.86 -26.43 -4.12
C ALA A 63 7.03 -25.14 -4.26
N VAL A 64 7.71 -23.97 -4.29
CA VAL A 64 7.08 -22.65 -4.41
C VAL A 64 7.68 -21.85 -5.55
N ARG A 65 6.86 -20.97 -6.13
CA ARG A 65 7.29 -19.95 -7.09
C ARG A 65 7.30 -18.57 -6.42
N ASP A 66 8.01 -17.64 -7.06
CA ASP A 66 8.08 -16.26 -6.60
C ASP A 66 6.69 -15.60 -6.54
N ASN A 67 6.47 -14.79 -5.49
CA ASN A 67 5.20 -14.11 -5.17
C ASN A 67 3.97 -15.04 -5.10
N GLN A 68 4.16 -16.34 -4.81
CA GLN A 68 3.05 -17.26 -4.58
C GLN A 68 2.43 -17.03 -3.21
N ALA A 69 1.09 -16.94 -3.16
CA ALA A 69 0.36 -17.00 -1.91
C ALA A 69 0.47 -18.42 -1.31
N VAL A 70 1.05 -18.51 -0.12
CA VAL A 70 1.22 -19.76 0.64
C VAL A 70 0.40 -19.71 1.92
N LYS A 71 0.01 -20.88 2.42
CA LYS A 71 -0.69 -21.05 3.69
C LYS A 71 0.22 -21.73 4.72
N GLN A 72 -0.17 -21.63 5.98
CA GLN A 72 0.52 -22.34 7.05
C GLN A 72 0.52 -23.85 6.78
N GLY A 73 1.70 -24.46 6.84
CA GLY A 73 1.90 -25.89 6.58
C GLY A 73 2.23 -26.24 5.14
N ASP A 74 2.22 -25.28 4.21
CA ASP A 74 2.63 -25.54 2.83
C ASP A 74 4.13 -25.85 2.75
N LEU A 75 4.48 -26.83 1.92
CA LEU A 75 5.87 -27.17 1.66
C LEU A 75 6.53 -26.06 0.86
N LEU A 76 7.53 -25.40 1.45
CA LEU A 76 8.31 -24.37 0.77
C LEU A 76 9.49 -25.00 0.02
N PHE A 77 10.31 -25.75 0.74
CA PHE A 77 11.47 -26.44 0.20
C PHE A 77 11.76 -27.71 1.00
N ARG A 78 12.44 -28.67 0.36
CA ARG A 78 12.83 -29.93 0.98
C ARG A 78 14.34 -30.06 1.02
N ILE A 79 14.88 -30.38 2.20
CA ILE A 79 16.29 -30.68 2.42
C ILE A 79 16.52 -32.17 2.22
N ASP A 80 17.69 -32.56 1.68
CA ASP A 80 18.09 -33.95 1.52
C ASP A 80 18.02 -34.72 2.86
N PRO A 81 17.12 -35.71 2.99
CA PRO A 81 16.91 -36.39 4.26
C PRO A 81 17.95 -37.48 4.54
N ARG A 82 18.77 -37.89 3.55
CA ARG A 82 19.65 -39.07 3.67
C ARG A 82 20.61 -38.99 4.84
N PRO A 83 21.36 -37.89 5.06
CA PRO A 83 22.29 -37.81 6.20
C PRO A 83 21.59 -37.94 7.56
N TYR A 84 20.35 -37.43 7.65
CA TYR A 84 19.56 -37.48 8.89
C TYR A 84 18.97 -38.86 9.14
N GLN A 85 18.52 -39.54 8.07
CA GLN A 85 18.04 -40.93 8.15
C GLN A 85 19.16 -41.87 8.57
N ASP A 86 20.36 -41.70 8.01
CA ASP A 86 21.53 -42.48 8.38
C ASP A 86 21.92 -42.26 9.85
N ALA A 87 21.89 -41.01 10.32
CA ALA A 87 22.17 -40.68 11.71
C ALA A 87 21.13 -41.30 12.66
N LEU A 88 19.84 -41.26 12.32
CA LEU A 88 18.77 -41.92 13.06
C LEU A 88 18.95 -43.43 13.13
N ALA A 89 19.29 -44.06 11.99
CA ALA A 89 19.51 -45.50 11.93
C ALA A 89 20.68 -45.93 12.82
N ARG A 90 21.78 -45.16 12.83
CA ARG A 90 22.93 -45.40 13.72
C ARG A 90 22.56 -45.26 15.19
N GLY A 91 21.78 -44.24 15.54
CA GLY A 91 21.28 -44.04 16.91
C GLY A 91 20.43 -45.23 17.38
N ASN A 92 19.47 -45.65 16.57
CA ASN A 92 18.62 -46.80 16.90
C ASN A 92 19.42 -48.10 17.04
N ALA A 93 20.40 -48.34 16.16
CA ALA A 93 21.27 -49.52 16.26
C ALA A 93 22.09 -49.51 17.57
N SER A 94 22.56 -48.33 18.02
CA SER A 94 23.31 -48.21 19.27
C SER A 94 22.47 -48.48 20.53
N LEU A 95 21.18 -48.14 20.49
CA LEU A 95 20.24 -48.40 21.59
C LEU A 95 19.87 -49.89 21.71
N VAL A 96 19.74 -50.58 20.58
CA VAL A 96 19.43 -52.03 20.55
C VAL A 96 20.64 -52.87 20.93
N ALA A 97 21.85 -52.35 20.76
CA ALA A 97 23.10 -53.05 21.12
C ALA A 97 23.44 -52.98 22.61
N LEU A 98 22.70 -52.19 23.42
CA LEU A 98 22.87 -52.03 24.86
C LEU A 98 21.94 -52.99 25.63
#